data_AF-A0A6G0MK02-F1
#
_entry.id   AF-A0A6G0MK02-F1
#
_cell.length_a   1.000
_cell.length_b   1.000
_cell.length_c   1.000
_cell.angle_alpha   90.00
_cell.angle_beta   90.00
_cell.angle_gamma   90.00
#
_symmetry.space_group_name_H-M   'P 1'
#
loop_
_entity.id
_entity.type
_entity.pdbx_description
1 polymer ?
#
loop_
_entity_poly.entity_id
_entity_poly.type
_entity_poly.pdbx_seq_one_letter_code
_entity_poly.pdbx_strand_id
1 'polypeptide(L)'
;MENDMNESVAAAVAFAERAHLLGSTSSTAFTAALYAFGALKKGWSAQEKAQYAAAAPSHWWEDNSQFFEKSHPKVYDLARLVFAVPTSSAASERAWSIFDFIHSKKRNRLTKDKVEKLVYIYINLAATTSTWIDVARVREYPESVMGPETEMVAEQV
;
A
#
# COMPACT_ATOMS: atom_id res chain seq x y z
N MET A 1 -14.49 -10.16 -24.65
CA MET A 1 -13.21 -10.67 -24.07
C MET A 1 -11.99 -10.02 -24.71
N GLU A 2 -11.90 -9.93 -26.04
CA GLU A 2 -10.73 -9.30 -26.70
C GLU A 2 -10.64 -7.78 -26.44
N ASN A 3 -11.78 -7.09 -26.37
CA ASN A 3 -11.83 -5.66 -26.02
C ASN A 3 -11.32 -5.36 -24.59
N ASP A 4 -11.69 -6.20 -23.63
CA ASP A 4 -11.33 -6.04 -22.21
C ASP A 4 -9.83 -6.23 -21.94
N MET A 5 -9.18 -7.15 -22.67
CA MET A 5 -7.72 -7.31 -22.62
C MET A 5 -7.00 -6.08 -23.17
N ASN A 6 -7.51 -5.48 -24.26
CA ASN A 6 -6.89 -4.29 -24.85
C ASN A 6 -7.02 -3.07 -23.93
N GLU A 7 -8.17 -2.92 -23.26
CA GLU A 7 -8.39 -1.88 -22.24
C GLU A 7 -7.43 -2.06 -21.06
N SER A 8 -7.29 -3.29 -20.56
CA SER A 8 -6.37 -3.63 -19.47
C SER A 8 -4.91 -3.34 -19.84
N VAL A 9 -4.48 -3.70 -21.04
CA VAL A 9 -3.13 -3.42 -21.56
C VAL A 9 -2.90 -1.91 -21.68
N ALA A 10 -3.86 -1.16 -22.22
CA ALA A 10 -3.76 0.29 -22.31
C ALA A 10 -3.64 0.96 -20.93
N ALA A 11 -4.43 0.51 -19.95
CA ALA A 11 -4.36 1.00 -18.58
C ALA A 11 -2.99 0.68 -17.93
N ALA A 12 -2.46 -0.51 -18.17
CA ALA A 12 -1.14 -0.93 -17.67
C ALA A 12 -0.01 -0.08 -18.27
N VAL A 13 -0.05 0.20 -19.57
CA VAL A 13 0.91 1.09 -20.25
C VAL A 13 0.83 2.50 -19.67
N ALA A 14 -0.37 3.07 -19.54
CA ALA A 14 -0.55 4.40 -18.98
C ALA A 14 -0.08 4.48 -17.52
N PHE A 15 -0.28 3.43 -16.72
CA PHE A 15 0.27 3.34 -15.38
C PHE A 15 1.80 3.28 -15.39
N ALA A 16 2.39 2.46 -16.25
CA ALA A 16 3.84 2.33 -16.36
C ALA A 16 4.52 3.63 -16.80
N GLU A 17 3.89 4.41 -17.67
CA GLU A 17 4.34 5.75 -18.06
C GLU A 17 4.32 6.73 -16.87
N ARG A 18 3.21 6.79 -16.13
CA ARG A 18 3.10 7.66 -14.94
C ARG A 18 4.03 7.25 -13.81
N ALA A 19 4.28 5.96 -13.65
CA ALA A 19 5.17 5.41 -12.63
C ALA A 19 6.65 5.41 -13.07
N HIS A 20 6.97 5.93 -14.26
CA HIS A 20 8.32 5.95 -14.84
C HIS A 20 8.99 4.57 -14.92
N LEU A 21 8.21 3.49 -15.07
CA LEU A 21 8.69 2.10 -15.15
C LEU A 21 9.39 1.77 -16.47
N LEU A 22 9.02 2.48 -17.53
CA LEU A 22 9.50 2.21 -18.89
C LEU A 22 11.00 2.48 -19.02
N GLY A 23 11.54 3.50 -18.35
CA GLY A 23 12.96 3.85 -18.44
C GLY A 23 13.38 4.05 -19.91
N SER A 24 14.26 3.20 -20.42
CA SER A 24 14.69 3.16 -21.83
C SER A 24 13.82 2.29 -22.75
N THR A 25 12.88 1.52 -22.20
CA THR A 25 12.00 0.62 -22.95
C THR A 25 10.86 1.41 -23.59
N SER A 26 10.58 1.19 -24.87
CA SER A 26 9.44 1.86 -25.54
C SER A 26 8.11 1.29 -25.06
N SER A 27 7.05 2.11 -25.07
CA SER A 27 5.69 1.66 -24.74
C SER A 27 5.25 0.48 -25.61
N THR A 28 5.65 0.44 -26.90
CA THR A 28 5.37 -0.69 -27.80
C THR A 28 6.04 -1.99 -27.35
N ALA A 29 7.30 -1.94 -26.93
CA ALA A 29 8.01 -3.12 -26.44
C ALA A 29 7.40 -3.63 -25.13
N PHE A 30 6.97 -2.71 -24.26
CA PHE A 30 6.27 -3.06 -23.02
C PHE A 30 4.89 -3.69 -23.30
N THR A 31 4.12 -3.12 -24.23
CA THR A 31 2.86 -3.70 -24.69
C THR A 31 3.04 -5.12 -25.23
N ALA A 32 4.08 -5.36 -26.04
CA ALA A 32 4.39 -6.70 -26.53
C ALA A 32 4.70 -7.68 -25.37
N ALA A 33 5.43 -7.24 -24.35
CA ALA A 33 5.70 -8.05 -23.16
C ALA A 33 4.43 -8.40 -22.36
N LEU A 34 3.47 -7.46 -22.25
CA LEU A 34 2.18 -7.71 -21.60
C LEU A 34 1.36 -8.77 -22.37
N TYR A 35 1.31 -8.67 -23.70
CA TYR A 35 0.64 -9.68 -24.52
C TYR A 35 1.33 -11.04 -24.47
N ALA A 36 2.67 -11.09 -24.46
CA ALA A 36 3.42 -12.32 -24.31
C ALA A 36 3.12 -13.02 -22.97
N PHE A 37 3.09 -12.25 -21.88
CA PHE A 37 2.67 -12.76 -20.58
C PHE A 37 1.21 -13.24 -20.59
N GLY A 38 0.31 -12.48 -21.21
CA GLY A 38 -1.09 -12.88 -21.36
C GLY A 38 -1.25 -14.20 -22.13
N ALA A 39 -0.48 -14.40 -23.20
CA ALA A 39 -0.46 -15.64 -23.96
C ALA A 39 0.06 -16.82 -23.12
N LEU A 40 1.13 -16.62 -22.35
CA LEU A 40 1.65 -17.62 -21.41
C LEU A 40 0.57 -18.07 -20.42
N LYS A 41 -0.11 -17.13 -19.78
CA LYS A 41 -1.18 -17.43 -18.80
C LYS A 41 -2.40 -18.11 -19.43
N LYS A 42 -2.74 -17.75 -20.68
CA LYS A 42 -3.82 -18.42 -21.43
C LYS A 42 -3.49 -19.88 -21.73
N GLY A 43 -2.22 -20.17 -22.01
CA GLY A 43 -1.70 -21.51 -22.31
C GLY A 43 -1.68 -22.50 -21.14
N TRP A 44 -1.95 -22.05 -19.92
CA TRP A 44 -1.98 -22.92 -18.75
C TRP A 44 -3.11 -23.97 -18.81
N SER A 45 -2.78 -25.18 -18.39
CA SER A 45 -3.72 -26.29 -18.23
C SER A 45 -4.75 -26.02 -17.14
N ALA A 46 -5.85 -26.78 -17.13
CA ALA A 46 -6.88 -26.68 -16.11
C ALA A 46 -6.33 -26.99 -14.69
N GLN A 47 -5.36 -27.91 -14.58
CA GLN A 47 -4.73 -28.27 -13.32
C GLN A 47 -3.88 -27.11 -12.77
N GLU A 48 -3.04 -26.50 -13.61
CA GLU A 48 -2.23 -25.33 -13.20
C GLU A 48 -3.12 -24.16 -12.79
N LYS A 49 -4.19 -23.89 -13.55
CA LYS A 49 -5.17 -22.84 -13.21
C LYS A 49 -5.82 -23.12 -11.86
N ALA A 50 -6.22 -24.37 -11.58
CA ALA A 50 -6.82 -24.75 -10.31
C ALA A 50 -5.83 -24.62 -9.13
N GLN A 51 -4.58 -25.06 -9.33
CA GLN A 51 -3.52 -24.95 -8.32
C GLN A 51 -3.27 -23.48 -7.92
N TYR A 52 -3.16 -22.59 -8.90
CA TYR A 52 -2.86 -21.17 -8.64
C TYR A 52 -4.09 -20.33 -8.30
N ALA A 53 -5.32 -20.83 -8.49
CA ALA A 53 -6.54 -20.11 -8.11
C ALA A 53 -6.70 -19.93 -6.59
N ALA A 54 -6.06 -20.80 -5.80
CA ALA A 54 -6.11 -20.75 -4.34
C ALA A 54 -5.12 -19.75 -3.71
N ALA A 55 -4.12 -19.28 -4.47
CA ALA A 55 -3.11 -18.35 -3.97
C ALA A 55 -3.60 -16.89 -4.07
N ALA A 56 -3.27 -16.08 -3.07
CA ALA A 56 -3.42 -14.63 -3.19
C ALA A 56 -2.56 -14.13 -4.36
N PRO A 57 -3.06 -13.23 -5.23
CA PRO A 57 -2.30 -12.77 -6.39
C PRO A 57 -0.92 -12.19 -6.08
N SER A 58 -0.76 -11.50 -4.95
CA SER A 58 0.54 -10.99 -4.49
C SER A 58 1.52 -12.12 -4.18
N HIS A 59 1.10 -13.12 -3.40
CA HIS A 59 1.93 -14.29 -3.08
C HIS A 59 2.28 -15.09 -4.34
N TRP A 60 1.35 -15.21 -5.30
CA TRP A 60 1.65 -15.89 -6.55
C TRP A 60 2.81 -15.24 -7.31
N TRP A 61 2.85 -13.90 -7.36
CA TRP A 61 3.98 -13.20 -7.99
C TRP A 61 5.29 -13.37 -7.20
N GLU A 62 5.23 -13.41 -5.87
CA GLU A 62 6.41 -13.65 -5.01
C GLU A 62 6.97 -15.07 -5.20
N ASP A 63 6.12 -16.08 -5.18
CA ASP A 63 6.49 -17.49 -5.35
C ASP A 63 7.13 -17.76 -6.73
N ASN A 64 6.72 -16.99 -7.74
CA ASN A 64 7.21 -17.14 -9.12
C ASN A 64 8.24 -16.07 -9.52
N SER A 65 8.73 -15.28 -8.56
CA SER A 65 9.67 -14.16 -8.77
C SER A 65 10.91 -14.57 -9.58
N GLN A 66 11.57 -15.67 -9.18
CA GLN A 66 12.81 -16.13 -9.81
C GLN A 66 12.69 -16.35 -11.33
N PHE A 67 11.51 -16.78 -11.80
CA PHE A 67 11.25 -17.00 -13.22
C PHE A 67 10.84 -15.70 -13.93
N PHE A 68 9.93 -14.93 -13.33
CA PHE A 68 9.36 -13.74 -13.98
C PHE A 68 10.26 -12.52 -13.96
N GLU A 69 11.16 -12.40 -12.98
CA GLU A 69 12.22 -11.38 -13.00
C GLU A 69 13.13 -11.52 -14.22
N LYS A 70 13.37 -12.75 -14.69
CA LYS A 70 14.24 -13.01 -15.85
C LYS A 70 13.46 -13.03 -17.16
N SER A 71 12.29 -13.67 -17.18
CA SER A 71 11.51 -13.87 -18.41
C SER A 71 10.67 -12.65 -18.79
N HIS A 72 10.10 -11.94 -17.80
CA HIS A 72 9.21 -10.80 -18.01
C HIS A 72 9.49 -9.67 -16.99
N PRO A 73 10.72 -9.13 -16.92
CA PRO A 73 11.15 -8.22 -15.87
C PRO A 73 10.21 -7.01 -15.69
N LYS A 74 9.82 -6.38 -16.80
CA LYS A 74 8.95 -5.20 -16.76
C LYS A 74 7.52 -5.50 -16.29
N VAL A 75 7.01 -6.69 -16.59
CA VAL A 75 5.68 -7.13 -16.14
C VAL A 75 5.72 -7.46 -14.65
N TYR A 76 6.83 -8.08 -14.19
CA TYR A 76 7.07 -8.34 -12.77
C TYR A 76 7.17 -7.04 -11.96
N ASP A 77 7.94 -6.05 -12.43
CA ASP A 77 8.04 -4.73 -11.80
C ASP A 77 6.69 -4.02 -11.70
N LEU A 78 5.89 -4.09 -12.79
CA LEU A 78 4.53 -3.56 -12.81
C LEU A 78 3.67 -4.23 -11.73
N ALA A 79 3.68 -5.56 -11.67
CA ALA A 79 2.90 -6.32 -10.68
C ALA A 79 3.27 -5.92 -9.25
N ARG A 80 4.57 -5.86 -8.94
CA ARG A 80 5.09 -5.44 -7.63
C ARG A 80 4.57 -4.05 -7.24
N LEU A 81 4.57 -3.09 -8.16
CA LEU A 81 4.04 -1.76 -7.88
C LEU A 81 2.53 -1.75 -7.69
N VAL A 82 1.78 -2.44 -8.55
CA VAL A 82 0.31 -2.51 -8.43
C VAL A 82 -0.10 -3.08 -7.08
N PHE A 83 0.56 -4.13 -6.59
CA PHE A 83 0.28 -4.69 -5.26
C PHE A 83 0.80 -3.86 -4.09
N ALA A 84 1.75 -2.94 -4.33
CA ALA A 84 2.21 -2.00 -3.30
C ALA A 84 1.25 -0.80 -3.11
N VAL A 85 0.36 -0.54 -4.08
CA VAL A 85 -0.60 0.58 -4.00
C VAL A 85 -1.76 0.20 -3.07
N PRO A 86 -2.01 0.96 -1.99
CA PRO A 86 -3.18 0.76 -1.16
C PRO A 86 -4.47 1.00 -1.96
N THR A 87 -5.43 0.09 -1.87
CA THR A 87 -6.69 0.15 -2.62
C THR A 87 -7.75 1.06 -1.99
N SER A 88 -7.48 1.65 -0.81
CA SER A 88 -8.43 2.48 -0.07
C SER A 88 -7.86 3.83 0.33
N SER A 89 -8.71 4.86 0.31
CA SER A 89 -8.37 6.19 0.84
C SER A 89 -8.06 6.16 2.34
N ALA A 90 -8.57 5.17 3.07
CA ALA A 90 -8.33 4.99 4.50
C ALA A 90 -6.84 4.94 4.86
N ALA A 91 -5.97 4.41 3.98
CA ALA A 91 -4.53 4.43 4.20
C ALA A 91 -3.99 5.88 4.21
N SER A 92 -4.41 6.70 3.25
CA SER A 92 -4.08 8.13 3.18
C SER A 92 -4.70 8.92 4.34
N GLU A 93 -5.95 8.66 4.70
CA GLU A 93 -6.63 9.29 5.84
C GLU A 93 -5.90 9.02 7.16
N ARG A 94 -5.42 7.79 7.38
CA ARG A 94 -4.57 7.46 8.54
C ARG A 94 -3.26 8.25 8.51
N ALA A 95 -2.60 8.36 7.35
CA ALA A 95 -1.39 9.15 7.22
C ALA A 95 -1.64 10.63 7.55
N TRP A 96 -2.71 11.23 7.02
CA TRP A 96 -3.09 12.61 7.30
C TRP A 96 -3.48 12.85 8.76
N SER A 97 -4.16 11.89 9.40
CA SER A 97 -4.45 11.96 10.83
C SER A 97 -3.18 11.97 11.68
N ILE A 98 -2.13 11.25 11.28
CA ILE A 98 -0.82 11.28 11.94
C ILE A 98 -0.12 12.63 11.73
N PHE A 99 -0.21 13.21 10.53
CA PHE A 99 0.28 14.57 10.28
C PHE A 99 -0.41 15.60 11.19
N ASP A 100 -1.73 15.55 11.30
CA ASP A 100 -2.51 16.47 12.15
C ASP A 100 -2.21 16.26 13.64
N PHE A 101 -1.97 15.02 14.05
CA PHE A 101 -1.50 14.72 15.39
C PHE A 101 -0.13 15.37 15.66
N ILE A 102 0.87 15.12 14.81
CA ILE A 102 2.25 15.61 15.03
C ILE A 102 2.33 17.13 14.91
N HIS A 103 1.61 17.72 13.96
CA HIS A 103 1.63 19.15 13.67
C HIS A 103 0.24 19.78 13.88
N SER A 104 -0.10 19.98 15.16
CA SER A 104 -1.37 20.59 15.56
C SER A 104 -1.23 22.10 15.83
N LYS A 105 -2.35 22.83 15.94
CA LYS A 105 -2.37 24.28 16.25
C LYS A 105 -1.57 24.64 17.50
N LYS A 106 -1.53 23.77 18.52
CA LYS A 106 -0.75 23.95 19.76
C LYS A 106 0.74 23.56 19.59
N ARG A 107 1.07 22.66 18.65
CA ARG A 107 2.42 22.10 18.40
C ARG A 107 2.97 22.46 17.00
N ASN A 108 2.82 23.72 16.59
CA ASN A 108 3.12 24.18 15.23
C ASN A 108 4.54 24.73 15.01
N ARG A 109 5.45 24.58 15.98
CA ARG A 109 6.83 25.10 15.91
C ARG A 109 7.81 24.17 15.18
N LEU A 110 7.30 23.18 14.44
CA LEU A 110 8.10 22.23 13.68
C LEU A 110 8.21 22.69 12.23
N THR A 111 9.41 22.59 11.66
CA THR A 111 9.58 22.78 10.22
C THR A 111 8.97 21.60 9.47
N LYS A 112 8.55 21.82 8.21
CA LYS A 112 8.03 20.77 7.31
C LYS A 112 8.92 19.51 7.34
N ASP A 113 10.21 19.66 7.11
CA ASP A 113 11.17 18.55 7.08
C ASP A 113 11.21 17.74 8.39
N LYS A 114 11.01 18.40 9.54
CA LYS A 114 10.96 17.71 10.84
C LYS A 114 9.67 16.93 10.99
N VAL A 115 8.54 17.51 10.59
CA VAL A 115 7.23 16.84 10.61
C VAL A 115 7.27 15.59 9.73
N GLU A 116 7.77 15.70 8.50
CA GLU A 116 7.88 14.56 7.57
C GLU A 116 8.72 13.42 8.15
N LYS A 117 9.87 13.72 8.76
CA LYS A 117 10.71 12.72 9.44
C LYS A 117 10.00 12.06 10.62
N LEU A 118 9.30 12.83 11.45
CA LEU A 118 8.57 12.30 12.59
C LEU A 118 7.40 11.41 12.15
N VAL A 119 6.65 11.81 11.12
CA VAL A 119 5.57 11.01 10.54
C VAL A 119 6.13 9.71 9.97
N TYR A 120 7.25 9.77 9.24
CA TYR A 120 7.91 8.58 8.71
C TYR A 120 8.31 7.61 9.82
N ILE A 121 8.94 8.10 10.89
CA ILE A 121 9.30 7.28 12.05
C ILE A 121 8.05 6.69 12.69
N TYR A 122 6.99 7.49 12.88
CA TYR A 122 5.75 7.04 13.52
C TYR A 122 5.08 5.92 12.74
N ILE A 123 4.93 6.08 11.41
CA ILE A 123 4.29 5.10 10.54
C ILE A 123 5.10 3.79 10.49
N ASN A 124 6.43 3.88 10.42
CA ASN A 124 7.31 2.72 10.25
C ASN A 124 7.88 2.16 11.56
N LEU A 125 7.43 2.67 12.71
CA LEU A 125 7.99 2.32 14.01
C LEU A 125 7.90 0.80 14.26
N ALA A 126 6.74 0.21 13.96
CA ALA A 126 6.49 -1.23 14.09
C ALA A 126 7.35 -2.09 13.15
N ALA A 127 7.81 -1.54 12.02
CA ALA A 127 8.73 -2.27 11.13
C ALA A 127 10.17 -2.31 11.68
N THR A 128 10.49 -1.42 12.63
CA THR A 128 11.84 -1.33 13.24
C THR A 128 11.89 -1.99 14.62
N THR A 129 10.77 -2.05 15.33
CA THR A 129 10.68 -2.69 16.65
C THR A 129 10.21 -4.13 16.52
N SER A 130 10.93 -5.11 17.09
CA SER A 130 10.47 -6.51 17.19
C SER A 130 9.23 -6.70 18.08
N THR A 131 8.69 -5.62 18.64
CA THR A 131 7.45 -5.60 19.42
C THR A 131 6.31 -5.03 18.58
N TRP A 132 5.17 -5.71 18.62
CA TRP A 132 3.91 -5.17 18.08
C TRP A 132 3.55 -3.90 18.87
N ILE A 133 3.69 -2.75 18.22
CA ILE A 133 3.25 -1.48 18.80
C ILE A 133 1.75 -1.38 18.56
N ASP A 134 1.00 -1.49 19.65
CA ASP A 134 -0.43 -1.17 19.65
C ASP A 134 -0.60 0.35 19.49
N VAL A 135 -0.61 0.79 18.23
CA VAL A 135 -0.90 2.18 17.85
C VAL A 135 -2.29 2.64 18.28
N ALA A 136 -3.21 1.74 18.68
CA ALA A 136 -4.48 2.13 19.26
C ALA A 136 -4.33 2.60 20.72
N ARG A 137 -3.37 2.04 21.48
CA ARG A 137 -3.09 2.48 22.85
C ARG A 137 -2.40 3.85 22.93
N VAL A 138 -1.70 4.25 21.87
CA VAL A 138 -1.15 5.62 21.72
C VAL A 138 -2.26 6.65 21.43
N ARG A 139 -3.46 6.20 21.03
CA ARG A 139 -4.62 7.05 20.68
C ARG A 139 -5.52 7.41 21.85
N GLU A 140 -5.17 7.11 23.10
CA GLU A 140 -5.91 7.69 24.23
C GLU A 140 -5.70 9.20 24.20
N TYR A 141 -6.70 9.89 23.64
CA TYR A 141 -6.80 11.34 23.67
C TYR A 141 -6.74 11.76 25.15
N PRO A 142 -5.98 12.80 25.50
CA PRO A 142 -5.93 13.28 26.89
C PRO A 142 -7.30 13.74 27.43
N GLU A 143 -8.30 13.91 26.57
CA GLU A 143 -9.69 14.24 26.92
C GLU A 143 -10.52 12.99 27.33
N SER A 144 -10.07 11.75 27.06
CA SER A 144 -10.85 10.55 27.39
C SER A 144 -10.71 10.10 28.83
N VAL A 145 -9.81 10.72 29.59
CA VAL A 145 -9.81 10.60 31.05
C VAL A 145 -10.79 11.65 31.57
N MET A 146 -12.08 11.33 31.54
CA MET A 146 -13.01 12.00 32.44
C MET A 146 -12.45 11.80 33.85
N GLY A 147 -11.94 12.89 34.43
CA GLY A 147 -11.52 12.90 35.83
C GLY A 147 -12.68 12.38 36.69
N PRO A 148 -12.39 11.77 37.85
CA PRO A 148 -13.44 11.21 38.71
C PRO A 148 -14.48 12.31 38.94
N GLU A 149 -15.72 12.02 38.55
CA GLU A 149 -16.86 12.87 38.87
C GLU A 149 -16.80 13.08 40.37
N THR A 150 -16.49 14.31 40.78
CA THR A 150 -16.60 14.69 42.18
C THR A 150 -18.09 14.62 42.49
N GLU A 151 -18.54 13.48 43.04
CA GLU A 151 -19.82 13.38 43.70
C GLU A 151 -19.90 14.55 44.67
N MET A 152 -20.74 15.52 44.33
CA MET A 152 -21.17 16.54 45.27
C MET A 152 -21.97 15.81 46.35
N VAL A 153 -21.28 15.36 47.38
CA VAL A 153 -21.90 14.91 48.63
C VAL A 153 -22.60 16.13 49.21
N ALA A 154 -23.92 16.18 49.02
CA ALA A 154 -24.77 17.08 49.78
C ALA A 154 -24.82 16.56 51.22
N GLU A 155 -23.97 17.11 52.07
CA GLU A 155 -24.09 16.98 53.52
C GLU A 155 -24.01 18.37 54.14
N GLN A 156 -25.14 18.79 54.73
CA GLN A 156 -25.27 19.55 55.98
C GLN A 156 -26.78 19.86 56.16
N VAL A 157 -27.42 19.20 57.11
CA VAL A 157 -27.65 19.68 58.51
C VAL A 157 -28.50 20.94 58.54
#